data_AF-A0AAE3VRN1-F1
#
_entry.id   AF-A0AAE3VRN1-F1
#
_cell.length_a   1.000
_cell.length_b   1.000
_cell.length_c   1.000
_cell.angle_alpha   90.00
_cell.angle_beta   90.00
_cell.angle_gamma   90.00
#
_symmetry.space_group_name_H-M   'P 1'
#
loop_
_entity.id
_entity.type
_entity.pdbx_description
1 polymer ?
#
loop_
_entity_poly.entity_id
_entity_poly.type
_entity_poly.pdbx_seq_one_letter_code
_entity_poly.pdbx_strand_id
1 'polypeptide(L)'
;MSRQTATIDAHSAARVIARVRDWAPLVHCLTNTVAQAFTANVLVALGAVPSMTVHADEVGALVETADSLLINLGTLDPERRAGTEAAVRAAQATGKPWVLDPVKVDRVATRRAFALALLKRDPAIVRGNSAEMAALFPQIAGAQGTVVAVTGARDSLSDGRRTILVDNGDPLLARMIATGCALSALIATCRAVEPDSLLAAVAATATWGIAAERAAIGSPGPGTFAVRLIDEIGEIDTATIERHARIRNG
;
A
#
# COMPACT_ATOMS: atom_id res chain seq x y z
N MET A 1 -31.74 -3.27 0.87
CA MET A 1 -31.45 -1.85 1.08
C MET A 1 -30.12 -1.53 0.41
N SER A 2 -30.16 -0.79 -0.70
CA SER A 2 -28.96 -0.37 -1.44
C SER A 2 -28.12 0.51 -0.52
N ARG A 3 -26.90 0.07 -0.15
CA ARG A 3 -25.91 0.99 0.43
C ARG A 3 -25.61 1.99 -0.66
N GLN A 4 -26.08 3.22 -0.48
CA GLN A 4 -25.61 4.37 -1.25
C GLN A 4 -24.07 4.35 -1.16
N THR A 5 -23.39 4.08 -2.26
CA THR A 5 -21.92 4.08 -2.29
C THR A 5 -21.47 5.50 -1.96
N ALA A 6 -20.93 5.68 -0.75
CA ALA A 6 -20.47 6.97 -0.28
C ALA A 6 -19.39 7.51 -1.23
N THR A 7 -19.48 8.78 -1.56
CA THR A 7 -18.47 9.51 -2.33
C THR A 7 -17.14 9.46 -1.56
N ILE A 8 -16.05 9.18 -2.26
CA ILE A 8 -14.70 9.26 -1.70
C ILE A 8 -14.18 10.67 -1.92
N ASP A 9 -13.74 11.30 -0.84
CA ASP A 9 -13.30 12.70 -0.78
C ASP A 9 -12.19 12.90 0.27
N ALA A 10 -11.73 14.15 0.43
CA ALA A 10 -10.65 14.49 1.34
C ALA A 10 -11.02 14.24 2.82
N HIS A 11 -12.27 14.47 3.20
CA HIS A 11 -12.74 14.27 4.58
C HIS A 11 -12.77 12.78 4.95
N SER A 12 -13.35 11.94 4.09
CA SER A 12 -13.35 10.49 4.29
C SER A 12 -11.94 9.91 4.32
N ALA A 13 -11.03 10.39 3.48
CA ALA A 13 -9.61 10.01 3.51
C ALA A 13 -8.93 10.42 4.84
N ALA A 14 -9.13 11.66 5.29
CA ALA A 14 -8.58 12.15 6.56
C ALA A 14 -9.06 11.30 7.76
N ARG A 15 -10.32 10.89 7.77
CA ARG A 15 -10.88 10.01 8.81
C ARG A 15 -10.29 8.60 8.83
N VAL A 16 -9.76 8.09 7.72
CA VAL A 16 -9.00 6.83 7.72
C VAL A 16 -7.68 7.01 8.48
N ILE A 17 -6.95 8.09 8.20
CA ILE A 17 -5.67 8.39 8.86
C ILE A 17 -5.84 8.64 10.36
N ALA A 18 -6.90 9.35 10.77
CA ALA A 18 -7.23 9.50 12.19
C ALA A 18 -7.40 8.14 12.89
N ARG A 19 -8.15 7.21 12.28
CA ARG A 19 -8.34 5.85 12.82
C ARG A 19 -7.04 5.05 12.90
N VAL A 20 -6.12 5.21 11.94
CA VAL A 20 -4.81 4.56 12.02
C VAL A 20 -4.09 5.00 13.28
N ARG A 21 -4.08 6.31 13.60
CA ARG A 21 -3.42 6.85 14.79
C ARG A 21 -4.11 6.46 16.09
N ASP A 22 -5.43 6.46 16.10
CA ASP A 22 -6.21 6.12 17.30
C ASP A 22 -6.06 4.63 17.67
N TRP A 23 -5.89 3.75 16.67
CA TRP A 23 -5.86 2.31 16.88
C TRP A 23 -4.47 1.67 16.86
N ALA A 24 -3.51 2.28 16.18
CA ALA A 24 -2.15 1.77 15.99
C ALA A 24 -2.11 0.32 15.42
N PRO A 25 -2.61 0.10 14.18
CA PRO A 25 -2.70 -1.24 13.57
C PRO A 25 -1.35 -1.96 13.52
N LEU A 26 -1.36 -3.25 13.83
CA LEU A 26 -0.24 -4.17 13.58
C LEU A 26 -0.26 -4.61 12.11
N VAL A 27 0.75 -4.21 11.35
CA VAL A 27 0.86 -4.54 9.92
C VAL A 27 2.05 -5.46 9.71
N HIS A 28 1.77 -6.69 9.28
CA HIS A 28 2.83 -7.62 8.92
C HIS A 28 3.26 -7.39 7.46
N CYS A 29 4.56 -7.20 7.23
CA CYS A 29 5.12 -6.84 5.93
C CYS A 29 6.20 -7.82 5.50
N LEU A 30 5.88 -8.65 4.52
CA LEU A 30 6.89 -9.33 3.71
C LEU A 30 7.34 -8.38 2.60
N THR A 31 8.09 -7.34 2.98
CA THR A 31 8.68 -6.37 2.04
C THR A 31 10.08 -6.80 1.60
N ASN A 32 10.61 -6.24 0.51
CA ASN A 32 11.96 -6.56 0.02
C ASN A 32 13.06 -5.99 0.93
N THR A 33 14.25 -6.60 0.94
CA THR A 33 15.34 -6.25 1.86
C THR A 33 15.83 -4.80 1.71
N VAL A 34 15.71 -4.22 0.53
CA VAL A 34 16.12 -2.84 0.25
C VAL A 34 15.15 -1.82 0.85
N ALA A 35 13.89 -2.21 1.07
CA ALA A 35 12.82 -1.33 1.54
C ALA A 35 12.47 -1.49 3.03
N GLN A 36 12.96 -2.54 3.70
CA GLN A 36 12.52 -2.90 5.07
C GLN A 36 12.61 -1.76 6.07
N ALA A 37 13.81 -1.22 6.31
CA ALA A 37 14.01 -0.18 7.33
C ALA A 37 13.21 1.10 7.02
N PHE A 38 13.22 1.55 5.77
CA PHE A 38 12.46 2.74 5.35
C PHE A 38 10.95 2.53 5.50
N THR A 39 10.44 1.37 5.08
CA THR A 39 9.01 1.02 5.22
C THR A 39 8.61 0.98 6.70
N ALA A 40 9.43 0.39 7.57
CA ALA A 40 9.16 0.32 9.00
C ALA A 40 9.05 1.73 9.61
N ASN A 41 10.01 2.61 9.30
CA ASN A 41 10.00 3.98 9.81
C ASN A 41 8.79 4.78 9.31
N VAL A 42 8.38 4.61 8.05
CA VAL A 42 7.16 5.25 7.51
C VAL A 42 5.91 4.78 8.27
N LEU A 43 5.80 3.47 8.57
CA LEU A 43 4.67 2.94 9.32
C LEU A 43 4.64 3.45 10.76
N VAL A 44 5.78 3.43 11.44
CA VAL A 44 5.91 3.98 12.81
C VAL A 44 5.59 5.47 12.83
N ALA A 45 6.09 6.24 11.86
CA ALA A 45 5.79 7.67 11.75
C ALA A 45 4.28 7.93 11.62
N LEU A 46 3.57 7.15 10.79
CA LEU A 46 2.11 7.32 10.68
C LEU A 46 1.36 6.95 11.97
N GLY A 47 1.96 6.13 12.85
CA GLY A 47 1.37 5.64 14.09
C GLY A 47 0.99 4.16 14.08
N ALA A 48 1.44 3.39 13.10
CA ALA A 48 1.21 1.94 13.02
C ALA A 48 2.36 1.13 13.64
N VAL A 49 2.13 -0.17 13.85
CA VAL A 49 3.11 -1.11 14.39
C VAL A 49 3.55 -2.07 13.29
N PRO A 50 4.78 -1.95 12.73
CA PRO A 50 5.26 -2.87 11.70
C PRO A 50 5.81 -4.18 12.28
N SER A 51 5.60 -5.30 11.58
CA SER A 51 6.26 -6.60 11.81
C SER A 51 6.81 -7.15 10.49
N MET A 52 8.03 -7.69 10.45
CA MET A 52 8.75 -7.99 9.17
C MET A 52 9.42 -9.37 9.09
N THR A 53 8.93 -10.36 9.84
CA THR A 53 9.42 -11.75 9.77
C THR A 53 9.09 -12.40 8.43
N VAL A 54 10.03 -13.16 7.86
CA VAL A 54 9.85 -13.83 6.56
C VAL A 54 9.88 -15.36 6.65
N HIS A 55 10.38 -15.92 7.76
CA HIS A 55 10.60 -17.35 7.90
C HIS A 55 9.28 -18.12 7.90
N ALA A 56 9.16 -19.14 7.05
CA ALA A 56 7.89 -19.83 6.79
C ALA A 56 7.27 -20.50 8.04
N ASP A 57 8.12 -20.90 8.99
CA ASP A 57 7.68 -21.56 10.23
C ASP A 57 7.08 -20.57 11.24
N GLU A 58 7.44 -19.30 11.17
CA GLU A 58 7.02 -18.28 12.14
C GLU A 58 5.93 -17.36 11.56
N VAL A 59 6.04 -17.04 10.28
CA VAL A 59 5.24 -16.00 9.61
C VAL A 59 3.73 -16.20 9.76
N GLY A 60 3.27 -17.46 9.81
CA GLY A 60 1.86 -17.77 10.01
C GLY A 60 1.33 -17.20 11.33
N ALA A 61 2.02 -17.48 12.44
CA ALA A 61 1.62 -17.00 13.77
C ALA A 61 1.64 -15.47 13.86
N LEU A 62 2.60 -14.82 13.19
CA LEU A 62 2.64 -13.35 13.13
C LEU A 62 1.45 -12.78 12.37
N VAL A 63 1.08 -13.39 11.23
CA VAL A 63 -0.07 -12.95 10.42
C VAL A 63 -1.40 -13.13 11.16
N GLU A 64 -1.55 -14.21 11.94
CA GLU A 64 -2.77 -14.44 12.73
C GLU A 64 -3.05 -13.29 13.72
N THR A 65 -1.99 -12.73 14.31
CA THR A 65 -2.09 -11.59 15.24
C THR A 65 -2.13 -10.23 14.55
N ALA A 66 -1.67 -10.13 13.30
CA ALA A 66 -1.65 -8.88 12.56
C ALA A 66 -3.04 -8.45 12.12
N ASP A 67 -3.22 -7.16 11.85
CA ASP A 67 -4.47 -6.56 11.40
C ASP A 67 -4.59 -6.48 9.88
N SER A 68 -3.44 -6.47 9.20
CA SER A 68 -3.33 -6.59 7.75
C SER A 68 -1.97 -7.14 7.34
N LEU A 69 -1.87 -7.57 6.08
CA LEU A 69 -0.68 -8.16 5.51
C LEU A 69 -0.24 -7.42 4.22
N LEU A 70 1.04 -7.10 4.10
CA LEU A 70 1.67 -6.70 2.84
C LEU A 70 2.54 -7.86 2.30
N ILE A 71 2.33 -8.20 1.03
CA ILE A 71 3.19 -9.09 0.23
C ILE A 71 3.85 -8.28 -0.88
N ASN A 72 5.16 -8.08 -0.78
CA ASN A 72 5.97 -7.45 -1.82
C ASN A 72 6.87 -8.49 -2.51
N LEU A 73 6.87 -8.51 -3.84
CA LEU A 73 7.64 -9.50 -4.61
C LEU A 73 9.05 -9.04 -5.00
N GLY A 74 9.53 -7.92 -4.45
CA GLY A 74 10.92 -7.48 -4.59
C GLY A 74 11.86 -8.44 -3.86
N THR A 75 13.10 -8.56 -4.37
CA THR A 75 14.14 -9.46 -3.83
C THR A 75 13.63 -10.88 -3.50
N LEU A 76 12.73 -11.43 -4.33
CA LEU A 76 12.11 -12.74 -4.09
C LEU A 76 13.12 -13.88 -4.30
N ASP A 77 13.52 -14.50 -3.20
CA ASP A 77 14.32 -15.74 -3.14
C ASP A 77 13.41 -16.93 -2.73
N PRO A 78 13.95 -18.18 -2.66
CA PRO A 78 13.16 -19.34 -2.27
C PRO A 78 12.55 -19.27 -0.87
N GLU A 79 13.29 -18.72 0.11
CA GLU A 79 12.83 -18.60 1.50
C GLU A 79 11.65 -17.63 1.59
N ARG A 80 11.77 -16.45 0.97
CA ARG A 80 10.71 -15.45 0.90
C ARG A 80 9.49 -15.94 0.13
N ARG A 81 9.69 -16.78 -0.89
CA ARG A 81 8.57 -17.42 -1.59
C ARG A 81 7.82 -18.36 -0.65
N ALA A 82 8.53 -19.22 0.08
CA ALA A 82 7.90 -20.11 1.05
C ALA A 82 7.18 -19.33 2.16
N GLY A 83 7.81 -18.27 2.68
CA GLY A 83 7.21 -17.35 3.65
C GLY A 83 5.97 -16.65 3.12
N THR A 84 5.99 -16.17 1.87
CA THR A 84 4.83 -15.57 1.21
C THR A 84 3.66 -16.54 1.12
N GLU A 85 3.92 -17.79 0.72
CA GLU A 85 2.86 -18.79 0.63
C GLU A 85 2.26 -19.12 2.00
N ALA A 86 3.09 -19.21 3.04
CA ALA A 86 2.64 -19.41 4.42
C ALA A 86 1.83 -18.22 4.95
N ALA A 87 2.32 -16.99 4.75
CA ALA A 87 1.65 -15.77 5.16
C ALA A 87 0.27 -15.61 4.51
N VAL A 88 0.17 -15.83 3.19
CA VAL A 88 -1.11 -15.74 2.48
C VAL A 88 -2.07 -16.85 2.91
N ARG A 89 -1.59 -18.08 3.18
CA ARG A 89 -2.42 -19.13 3.76
C ARG A 89 -3.00 -18.71 5.12
N ALA A 90 -2.17 -18.16 6.01
CA ALA A 90 -2.61 -17.69 7.33
C ALA A 90 -3.61 -16.53 7.23
N ALA A 91 -3.37 -15.56 6.34
CA ALA A 91 -4.29 -14.45 6.10
C ALA A 91 -5.66 -14.93 5.59
N GLN A 92 -5.68 -15.88 4.65
CA GLN A 92 -6.94 -16.47 4.17
C GLN A 92 -7.68 -17.25 5.27
N ALA A 93 -6.95 -18.02 6.08
CA ALA A 93 -7.54 -18.81 7.17
C ALA A 93 -8.17 -17.94 8.27
N THR A 94 -7.64 -16.73 8.49
CA THR A 94 -8.09 -15.80 9.52
C THR A 94 -8.91 -14.62 8.99
N GLY A 95 -9.13 -14.55 7.67
CA GLY A 95 -9.87 -13.47 7.03
C GLY A 95 -9.17 -12.10 7.07
N LYS A 96 -7.86 -12.06 7.28
CA LYS A 96 -7.09 -10.81 7.33
C LYS A 96 -6.93 -10.23 5.92
N PRO A 97 -7.22 -8.94 5.70
CA PRO A 97 -7.04 -8.33 4.41
C PRO A 97 -5.54 -8.24 4.07
N TRP A 98 -5.20 -8.43 2.80
CA TRP A 98 -3.82 -8.37 2.37
C TRP A 98 -3.64 -7.62 1.05
N VAL A 99 -2.47 -7.01 0.90
CA VAL A 99 -2.07 -6.17 -0.23
C VAL A 99 -0.95 -6.84 -1.00
N LEU A 100 -1.07 -6.87 -2.32
CA LEU A 100 -0.02 -7.36 -3.22
C LEU A 100 0.71 -6.20 -3.91
N ASP A 101 2.03 -6.19 -3.79
CA ASP A 101 2.94 -5.31 -4.52
C ASP A 101 3.82 -6.17 -5.47
N PRO A 102 3.45 -6.27 -6.77
CA PRO A 102 4.05 -7.17 -7.73
C PRO A 102 5.31 -6.58 -8.35
N VAL A 103 6.26 -6.13 -7.52
CA VAL A 103 7.48 -5.44 -7.95
C VAL A 103 8.22 -6.21 -9.08
N LYS A 104 8.43 -5.52 -10.21
CA LYS A 104 9.16 -6.00 -11.40
C LYS A 104 8.56 -7.21 -12.11
N VAL A 105 7.27 -7.49 -11.98
CA VAL A 105 6.59 -8.54 -12.78
C VAL A 105 6.59 -8.23 -14.29
N ASP A 106 6.74 -6.97 -14.68
CA ASP A 106 6.93 -6.56 -16.08
C ASP A 106 8.23 -7.10 -16.69
N ARG A 107 9.25 -7.34 -15.86
CA ARG A 107 10.60 -7.74 -16.32
C ARG A 107 10.95 -9.19 -16.04
N VAL A 108 10.34 -9.80 -15.01
CA VAL A 108 10.75 -11.12 -14.51
C VAL A 108 9.60 -12.12 -14.62
N ALA A 109 9.66 -12.99 -15.62
CA ALA A 109 8.59 -13.95 -15.92
C ALA A 109 8.23 -14.87 -14.74
N THR A 110 9.21 -15.31 -13.95
CA THR A 110 8.99 -16.17 -12.78
C THR A 110 8.29 -15.43 -11.63
N ARG A 111 8.56 -14.12 -11.45
CA ARG A 111 7.80 -13.28 -10.51
C ARG A 111 6.39 -13.03 -11.02
N ARG A 112 6.22 -12.77 -12.32
CA ARG A 112 4.90 -12.62 -12.94
C ARG A 112 4.03 -13.86 -12.74
N ALA A 113 4.56 -15.05 -13.00
CA ALA A 113 3.84 -16.30 -12.79
C ALA A 113 3.39 -16.47 -11.32
N PHE A 114 4.24 -16.08 -10.37
CA PHE A 114 3.89 -16.14 -8.95
C PHE A 114 2.85 -15.08 -8.55
N ALA A 115 2.99 -13.84 -9.02
CA ALA A 115 2.00 -12.80 -8.81
C ALA A 115 0.62 -13.21 -9.34
N LEU A 116 0.55 -13.81 -10.53
CA LEU A 116 -0.68 -14.34 -11.11
C LEU A 116 -1.29 -15.47 -10.28
N ALA A 117 -0.47 -16.30 -9.63
CA ALA A 117 -0.96 -17.32 -8.69
C ALA A 117 -1.50 -16.69 -7.40
N LEU A 118 -0.84 -15.66 -6.88
CA LEU A 118 -1.27 -14.92 -5.69
C LEU A 118 -2.55 -14.12 -5.95
N LEU A 119 -2.74 -13.55 -7.15
CA LEU A 119 -3.97 -12.84 -7.52
C LEU A 119 -5.23 -13.72 -7.42
N LYS A 120 -5.09 -15.04 -7.62
CA LYS A 120 -6.19 -16.01 -7.46
C LYS A 120 -6.53 -16.31 -5.99
N ARG A 121 -5.83 -15.67 -5.04
CA ARG A 121 -6.01 -15.82 -3.59
C ARG A 121 -6.65 -14.58 -2.98
N ASP A 122 -7.34 -13.80 -3.82
CA ASP A 122 -8.19 -12.67 -3.47
C ASP A 122 -7.50 -11.61 -2.59
N PRO A 123 -6.39 -10.99 -3.06
CA PRO A 123 -5.87 -9.80 -2.38
C PRO A 123 -6.93 -8.72 -2.33
N ALA A 124 -7.01 -8.01 -1.20
CA ALA A 124 -7.93 -6.87 -1.06
C ALA A 124 -7.54 -5.73 -2.02
N ILE A 125 -6.22 -5.52 -2.19
CA ILE A 125 -5.67 -4.43 -3.01
C ILE A 125 -4.40 -4.93 -3.71
N VAL A 126 -4.21 -4.54 -4.97
CA VAL A 126 -2.96 -4.74 -5.72
C VAL A 126 -2.46 -3.38 -6.15
N ARG A 127 -1.22 -3.04 -5.80
CA ARG A 127 -0.62 -1.73 -6.08
C ARG A 127 0.69 -1.87 -6.86
N GLY A 128 0.87 -1.07 -7.90
CA GLY A 128 1.99 -1.16 -8.83
C GLY A 128 1.92 -0.08 -9.90
N ASN A 129 2.99 0.08 -10.67
CA ASN A 129 3.00 1.05 -11.77
C ASN A 129 2.29 0.50 -13.02
N SER A 130 2.07 1.36 -14.03
CA SER A 130 1.37 0.98 -15.27
C SER A 130 2.00 -0.20 -16.01
N ALA A 131 3.33 -0.34 -16.01
CA ALA A 131 4.00 -1.46 -16.68
C ALA A 131 3.81 -2.79 -15.92
N GLU A 132 3.90 -2.76 -14.58
CA GLU A 132 3.65 -3.92 -13.73
C GLU A 132 2.18 -4.37 -13.86
N MET A 133 1.25 -3.42 -13.87
CA MET A 133 -0.18 -3.70 -14.03
C MET A 133 -0.48 -4.28 -15.41
N ALA A 134 0.07 -3.68 -16.48
CA ALA A 134 -0.04 -4.20 -17.84
C ALA A 134 0.41 -5.66 -17.96
N ALA A 135 1.47 -6.05 -17.24
CA ALA A 135 1.98 -7.41 -17.24
C ALA A 135 1.08 -8.42 -16.51
N LEU A 136 0.08 -7.98 -15.74
CA LEU A 136 -0.88 -8.82 -15.02
C LEU A 136 -2.27 -8.85 -15.67
N PHE A 137 -2.47 -8.09 -16.76
CA PHE A 137 -3.69 -8.21 -17.57
C PHE A 137 -3.69 -9.49 -18.43
N PRO A 138 -4.86 -10.09 -18.69
CA PRO A 138 -6.19 -9.64 -18.24
C PRO A 138 -6.59 -10.15 -16.84
N GLN A 139 -5.78 -10.97 -16.18
CA GLN A 139 -6.16 -11.67 -14.95
C GLN A 139 -6.54 -10.70 -13.82
N ILE A 140 -5.83 -9.57 -13.69
CA ILE A 140 -6.15 -8.55 -12.68
C ILE A 140 -7.52 -7.89 -12.90
N ALA A 141 -7.99 -7.77 -14.16
CA ALA A 141 -9.30 -7.22 -14.47
C ALA A 141 -10.45 -8.18 -14.09
N GLY A 142 -10.16 -9.48 -14.04
CA GLY A 142 -11.10 -10.51 -13.62
C GLY A 142 -11.14 -10.76 -12.12
N ALA A 143 -10.22 -10.15 -11.35
CA ALA A 143 -10.15 -10.31 -9.89
C ALA A 143 -11.25 -9.50 -9.20
N GLN A 144 -12.45 -10.07 -9.13
CA GLN A 144 -13.60 -9.44 -8.51
C GLN A 144 -13.31 -9.17 -7.02
N GLY A 145 -13.60 -7.95 -6.56
CA GLY A 145 -13.39 -7.55 -5.16
C GLY A 145 -11.97 -7.11 -4.82
N THR A 146 -11.02 -7.21 -5.75
CA THR A 146 -9.68 -6.64 -5.60
C THR A 146 -9.65 -5.21 -6.13
N VAL A 147 -9.17 -4.28 -5.32
CA VAL A 147 -8.88 -2.90 -5.77
C VAL A 147 -7.55 -2.87 -6.52
N VAL A 148 -7.53 -2.22 -7.67
CA VAL A 148 -6.32 -2.00 -8.47
C VAL A 148 -5.88 -0.55 -8.28
N ALA A 149 -4.68 -0.35 -7.72
CA ALA A 149 -4.05 0.95 -7.56
C ALA A 149 -2.87 1.08 -8.52
N VAL A 150 -3.08 1.83 -9.60
CA VAL A 150 -2.06 2.13 -10.63
C VAL A 150 -1.40 3.46 -10.30
N THR A 151 -0.11 3.43 -9.97
CA THR A 151 0.59 4.67 -9.60
C THR A 151 1.38 5.30 -10.74
N GLY A 152 1.48 6.62 -10.74
CA GLY A 152 2.22 7.41 -11.73
C GLY A 152 2.35 8.88 -11.32
N ALA A 153 2.43 9.78 -12.31
CA ALA A 153 2.34 11.23 -12.04
C ALA A 153 0.94 11.65 -11.55
N ARG A 154 -0.07 10.87 -11.95
CA ARG A 154 -1.41 10.83 -11.37
C ARG A 154 -1.67 9.37 -11.04
N ASP A 155 -2.17 9.12 -9.84
CA ASP A 155 -2.54 7.78 -9.42
C ASP A 155 -4.01 7.51 -9.77
N SER A 156 -4.31 6.28 -10.17
CA SER A 156 -5.65 5.81 -10.51
C SER A 156 -5.98 4.55 -9.71
N LEU A 157 -7.05 4.61 -8.92
CA LEU A 157 -7.48 3.54 -8.03
C LEU A 157 -8.89 3.11 -8.39
N SER A 158 -9.13 1.82 -8.59
CA SER A 158 -10.43 1.32 -9.02
C SER A 158 -10.80 0.01 -8.34
N ASP A 159 -12.08 -0.14 -7.99
CA ASP A 159 -12.69 -1.41 -7.56
C ASP A 159 -13.50 -2.11 -8.67
N GLY A 160 -13.34 -1.64 -9.92
CA GLY A 160 -14.09 -2.09 -11.10
C GLY A 160 -15.47 -1.45 -11.26
N ARG A 161 -15.95 -0.68 -10.27
CA ARG A 161 -17.21 0.08 -10.32
C ARG A 161 -17.00 1.58 -10.14
N ARG A 162 -16.12 1.93 -9.21
CA ARG A 162 -15.68 3.29 -8.90
C ARG A 162 -14.22 3.42 -9.36
N THR A 163 -13.88 4.58 -9.90
CA THR A 163 -12.50 4.94 -10.20
C THR A 163 -12.22 6.28 -9.55
N ILE A 164 -11.13 6.37 -8.81
CA ILE A 164 -10.70 7.57 -8.09
C ILE A 164 -9.32 7.95 -8.58
N LEU A 165 -9.14 9.22 -8.90
CA LEU A 165 -7.86 9.80 -9.28
C LEU A 165 -7.29 10.58 -8.10
N VAL A 166 -5.99 10.41 -7.84
CA VAL A 166 -5.24 11.18 -6.85
C VAL A 166 -4.13 11.94 -7.57
N ASP A 167 -4.14 13.26 -7.45
CA ASP A 167 -3.21 14.19 -8.12
C ASP A 167 -2.12 14.72 -7.15
N ASN A 168 -1.85 14.01 -6.06
CA ASN A 168 -0.82 14.37 -5.07
C ASN A 168 0.51 13.66 -5.33
N GLY A 169 1.62 14.27 -4.91
CA GLY A 169 2.97 13.70 -5.00
C GLY A 169 4.03 14.66 -5.55
N ASP A 170 5.29 14.24 -5.51
CA ASP A 170 6.43 15.02 -5.98
C ASP A 170 7.42 14.14 -6.79
N PRO A 171 8.04 14.67 -7.87
CA PRO A 171 9.04 13.93 -8.67
C PRO A 171 10.23 13.38 -7.89
N LEU A 172 10.59 13.95 -6.73
CA LEU A 172 11.64 13.41 -5.86
C LEU A 172 11.35 11.99 -5.38
N LEU A 173 10.09 11.56 -5.33
CA LEU A 173 9.72 10.17 -5.02
C LEU A 173 10.34 9.17 -6.01
N ALA A 174 10.52 9.56 -7.27
CA ALA A 174 11.13 8.72 -8.30
C ALA A 174 12.67 8.70 -8.21
N ARG A 175 13.27 9.54 -7.37
CA ARG A 175 14.72 9.63 -7.11
C ARG A 175 15.15 8.89 -5.84
N MET A 176 14.21 8.20 -5.20
CA MET A 176 14.44 7.36 -4.03
C MET A 176 14.03 5.92 -4.32
N ILE A 177 14.77 4.98 -3.73
CA ILE A 177 14.36 3.58 -3.70
C ILE A 177 13.27 3.41 -2.61
N ALA A 178 12.47 2.36 -2.71
CA ALA A 178 11.50 1.92 -1.70
C ALA A 178 10.26 2.82 -1.51
N THR A 179 10.13 3.95 -2.21
CA THR A 179 8.94 4.83 -2.12
C THR A 179 7.64 4.10 -2.47
N GLY A 180 7.64 3.34 -3.56
CA GLY A 180 6.48 2.53 -3.95
C GLY A 180 6.14 1.44 -2.92
N CYS A 181 7.14 0.79 -2.35
CA CYS A 181 6.97 -0.28 -1.36
C CYS A 181 6.44 0.25 -0.02
N ALA A 182 6.91 1.42 0.40
CA ALA A 182 6.40 2.11 1.58
C ALA A 182 4.93 2.52 1.39
N LEU A 183 4.56 3.02 0.20
CA LEU A 183 3.14 3.28 -0.11
C LEU A 183 2.29 2.00 -0.06
N SER A 184 2.78 0.86 -0.57
CA SER A 184 2.05 -0.42 -0.44
C SER A 184 1.81 -0.80 1.02
N ALA A 185 2.76 -0.52 1.91
CA ALA A 185 2.63 -0.75 3.35
C ALA A 185 1.63 0.22 4.00
N LEU A 186 1.63 1.49 3.60
CA LEU A 186 0.63 2.47 4.03
C LEU A 186 -0.78 2.10 3.59
N ILE A 187 -0.92 1.54 2.38
CA ILE A 187 -2.20 1.01 1.89
C ILE A 187 -2.67 -0.15 2.77
N ALA A 188 -1.79 -1.09 3.12
CA ALA A 188 -2.13 -2.18 4.05
C ALA A 188 -2.54 -1.63 5.43
N THR A 189 -1.80 -0.64 5.93
CA THR A 189 -2.09 0.07 7.18
C THR A 189 -3.47 0.70 7.20
N CYS A 190 -3.81 1.45 6.16
CA CYS A 190 -5.15 2.04 6.02
C CYS A 190 -6.22 0.96 5.89
N ARG A 191 -5.93 -0.13 5.16
CA ARG A 191 -6.86 -1.25 5.00
C ARG A 191 -7.13 -1.97 6.31
N ALA A 192 -6.19 -1.98 7.26
CA ALA A 192 -6.38 -2.56 8.58
C ALA A 192 -7.54 -1.90 9.37
N VAL A 193 -7.78 -0.60 9.17
CA VAL A 193 -8.81 0.19 9.89
C VAL A 193 -10.02 0.58 9.03
N GLU A 194 -9.95 0.37 7.71
CA GLU A 194 -11.01 0.74 6.76
C GLU A 194 -11.46 -0.49 5.93
N PRO A 195 -12.72 -0.94 6.09
CA PRO A 195 -13.28 -2.05 5.31
C PRO A 195 -13.41 -1.79 3.79
N ASP A 196 -13.66 -0.55 3.37
CA ASP A 196 -13.69 -0.17 1.95
C ASP A 196 -12.25 -0.06 1.41
N SER A 197 -11.81 -1.12 0.73
CA SER A 197 -10.47 -1.21 0.14
C SER A 197 -10.13 -0.03 -0.78
N LEU A 198 -11.11 0.57 -1.46
CA LEU A 198 -10.84 1.69 -2.37
C LEU A 198 -10.57 2.95 -1.57
N LEU A 199 -11.38 3.23 -0.54
CA LEU A 199 -11.15 4.35 0.37
C LEU A 199 -9.82 4.21 1.13
N ALA A 200 -9.49 3.00 1.59
CA ALA A 200 -8.21 2.72 2.23
C ALA A 200 -7.01 3.05 1.31
N ALA A 201 -7.08 2.61 0.05
CA ALA A 201 -6.03 2.86 -0.92
C ALA A 201 -5.91 4.34 -1.30
N VAL A 202 -7.04 5.04 -1.43
CA VAL A 202 -7.08 6.49 -1.72
C VAL A 202 -6.50 7.28 -0.55
N ALA A 203 -6.88 6.97 0.69
CA ALA A 203 -6.40 7.66 1.87
C ALA A 203 -4.87 7.54 2.01
N ALA A 204 -4.32 6.33 1.86
CA ALA A 204 -2.88 6.11 1.88
C ALA A 204 -2.15 6.88 0.77
N THR A 205 -2.67 6.79 -0.46
CA THR A 205 -2.07 7.43 -1.64
C THR A 205 -2.08 8.96 -1.54
N ALA A 206 -3.19 9.55 -1.13
CA ALA A 206 -3.30 11.01 -0.93
C ALA A 206 -2.36 11.49 0.19
N THR A 207 -2.36 10.80 1.33
CA THR A 207 -1.50 11.14 2.48
C THR A 207 -0.01 11.08 2.11
N TRP A 208 0.39 10.01 1.40
CA TRP A 208 1.75 9.85 0.89
C TRP A 208 2.14 10.98 -0.07
N GLY A 209 1.25 11.33 -1.01
CA GLY A 209 1.51 12.38 -1.97
C GLY A 209 1.61 13.77 -1.33
N ILE A 210 0.74 14.08 -0.35
CA ILE A 210 0.78 15.35 0.39
C ILE A 210 2.07 15.45 1.22
N ALA A 211 2.44 14.38 1.93
CA ALA A 211 3.70 14.34 2.68
C ALA A 211 4.91 14.52 1.76
N ALA A 212 4.89 13.93 0.55
CA ALA A 212 5.93 14.13 -0.45
C ALA A 212 6.00 15.59 -0.95
N GLU A 213 4.87 16.22 -1.24
CA GLU A 213 4.85 17.63 -1.64
C GLU A 213 5.46 18.54 -0.56
N ARG A 214 5.11 18.29 0.70
CA ARG A 214 5.62 19.06 1.84
C ARG A 214 7.10 18.81 2.09
N ALA A 215 7.52 17.55 2.05
CA ALA A 215 8.92 17.17 2.23
C ALA A 215 9.83 17.71 1.12
N ALA A 216 9.30 17.89 -0.09
CA ALA A 216 10.05 18.47 -1.21
C ALA A 216 10.41 19.95 -0.96
N ILE A 217 9.58 20.68 -0.19
CA ILE A 217 9.85 22.07 0.19
C ILE A 217 11.13 22.11 1.03
N GLY A 218 12.18 22.72 0.48
CA GLY A 218 13.48 22.86 1.15
C GLY A 218 14.34 21.59 1.17
N SER A 219 14.02 20.57 0.36
CA SER A 219 14.89 19.41 0.13
C SER A 219 15.77 19.62 -1.10
N PRO A 220 17.09 19.84 -0.95
CA PRO A 220 17.99 20.03 -2.09
C PRO A 220 18.24 18.73 -2.89
N GLY A 221 17.88 17.57 -2.33
CA GLY A 221 18.08 16.28 -2.98
C GLY A 221 17.43 15.10 -2.23
N PRO A 222 17.54 13.88 -2.78
CA PRO A 222 16.80 12.71 -2.32
C PRO A 222 17.16 12.26 -0.91
N GLY A 223 18.38 12.53 -0.43
CA GLY A 223 18.79 12.19 0.94
C GLY A 223 18.01 12.98 2.00
N THR A 224 18.03 14.32 1.90
CA THR A 224 17.25 15.19 2.81
C THR A 224 15.75 14.97 2.65
N PHE A 225 15.29 14.78 1.41
CA PHE A 225 13.90 14.46 1.11
C PHE A 225 13.43 13.18 1.81
N ALA A 226 14.26 12.12 1.84
CA ALA A 226 13.91 10.86 2.49
C ALA A 226 13.61 11.02 3.99
N VAL A 227 14.45 11.82 4.68
CA VAL A 227 14.28 12.10 6.11
C VAL A 227 13.02 12.92 6.33
N ARG A 228 12.88 14.04 5.59
CA ARG A 228 11.71 14.91 5.70
C ARG A 228 10.41 14.21 5.35
N LEU A 229 10.42 13.27 4.43
CA LEU A 229 9.23 12.51 4.07
C LEU A 229 8.72 11.67 5.24
N ILE A 230 9.62 11.09 6.05
CA ILE A 230 9.24 10.38 7.26
C ILE A 230 8.66 11.36 8.29
N ASP A 231 9.32 12.51 8.49
CA ASP A 231 8.84 13.55 9.41
C ASP A 231 7.45 14.06 9.01
N GLU A 232 7.23 14.37 7.74
CA GLU A 232 5.94 14.86 7.22
C GLU A 232 4.83 13.81 7.33
N ILE A 233 5.14 12.51 7.19
CA ILE A 233 4.18 11.44 7.50
C ILE A 233 3.84 11.40 9.00
N GLY A 234 4.81 11.69 9.86
CA GLY A 234 4.60 11.79 11.31
C GLY A 234 3.73 12.98 11.70
N GLU A 235 3.89 14.11 11.03
CA GLU A 235 3.24 15.37 11.38
C GLU A 235 1.90 15.60 10.68
N ILE A 236 1.62 14.93 9.54
CA ILE A 236 0.42 15.20 8.73
C ILE A 236 -0.87 15.00 9.53
N ASP A 237 -1.75 15.99 9.61
CA ASP A 237 -3.01 15.88 10.36
C ASP A 237 -4.24 15.84 9.43
N THR A 238 -5.41 15.62 10.01
CA THR A 238 -6.67 15.56 9.26
C THR A 238 -6.95 16.87 8.52
N ALA A 239 -6.66 18.02 9.14
CA ALA A 239 -6.85 19.34 8.55
C ALA A 239 -5.93 19.55 7.32
N THR A 240 -4.70 19.04 7.37
CA THR A 240 -3.76 19.08 6.24
C THR A 240 -4.28 18.21 5.10
N ILE A 241 -4.76 16.99 5.39
CA ILE A 241 -5.32 16.11 4.37
C ILE A 241 -6.54 16.75 3.72
N GLU A 242 -7.49 17.26 4.51
CA GLU A 242 -8.70 17.92 4.00
C GLU A 242 -8.40 19.12 3.10
N ARG A 243 -7.35 19.87 3.42
CA ARG A 243 -6.95 21.06 2.67
C ARG A 243 -6.20 20.75 1.39
N HIS A 244 -5.36 19.70 1.38
CA HIS A 244 -4.37 19.47 0.32
C HIS A 244 -4.65 18.24 -0.55
N ALA A 245 -5.54 17.33 -0.12
CA ALA A 245 -5.88 16.16 -0.92
C ALA A 245 -6.61 16.56 -2.21
N ARG A 246 -6.07 16.10 -3.33
CA ARG A 246 -6.62 16.30 -4.68
C ARG A 246 -7.20 14.98 -5.16
N ILE A 247 -8.39 14.67 -4.68
CA ILE A 247 -9.14 13.44 -4.95
C ILE A 247 -10.28 13.74 -5.93
N ARG A 248 -10.37 13.00 -7.03
CA ARG A 248 -11.42 13.16 -8.05
C ARG A 248 -12.12 11.83 -8.30
N ASN A 249 -13.45 11.85 -8.27
CA ASN A 249 -14.26 10.71 -8.69
C ASN A 249 -14.32 10.72 -10.22
N GLY A 250 -13.84 9.65 -10.85
CA GLY A 250 -13.79 9.46 -12.30
C GLY A 250 -15.00 8.77 -12.88
#